data_AF-A0A1C7EKE7-F1
#
_entry.id   AF-A0A1C7EKE7-F1
#
_cell.length_a   1.000
_cell.length_b   1.000
_cell.length_c   1.000
_cell.angle_alpha   90.00
_cell.angle_beta   90.00
_cell.angle_gamma   90.00
#
_symmetry.space_group_name_H-M   'P 1'
#
loop_
_entity.id
_entity.type
_entity.pdbx_description
1 polymer ?
#
loop_
_entity_poly.entity_id
_entity_poly.type
_entity_poly.pdbx_seq_one_letter_code
_entity_poly.pdbx_strand_id
1 'polypeptide(L)' 'MKDFSFKTRVIYFGAIAIVSLAFLALQLTAVMQGSDGVGSITLVILWSLMALFGFAGIGYAVKRRNRQRN' A
#
# COMPACT_ATOMS: atom_id res chain seq x y z
N MET A 1 8.46 15.90 -17.39
CA MET A 1 8.65 14.79 -16.43
C MET A 1 9.29 13.63 -17.20
N LYS A 2 10.61 13.63 -17.31
CA LYS A 2 11.39 12.65 -18.09
C LYS A 2 11.29 11.26 -17.45
N ASP A 3 10.74 10.31 -18.18
CA ASP A 3 11.08 8.88 -18.16
C ASP A 3 11.26 8.23 -16.78
N PHE A 4 10.27 8.35 -15.88
CA PHE A 4 10.19 7.40 -14.77
C PHE A 4 9.91 6.01 -15.33
N SER A 5 10.99 5.24 -15.48
CA SER A 5 10.96 3.87 -15.95
C SER A 5 9.90 3.07 -15.20
N PHE A 6 9.22 2.22 -15.93
CA PHE A 6 8.15 1.39 -15.41
C PHE A 6 8.54 0.61 -14.14
N LYS A 7 9.80 0.16 -14.06
CA LYS A 7 10.38 -0.47 -12.87
C LYS A 7 10.36 0.48 -11.66
N THR A 8 10.72 1.75 -11.85
CA THR A 8 10.71 2.76 -10.79
C THR A 8 9.31 2.99 -10.24
N ARG A 9 8.28 3.02 -11.09
CA ARG A 9 6.88 3.15 -10.65
C ARG A 9 6.43 1.94 -9.82
N VAL A 10 6.75 0.72 -10.25
CA VAL A 10 6.44 -0.51 -9.50
C VAL A 10 7.14 -0.51 -8.15
N ILE A 11 8.41 -0.12 -8.08
CA ILE A 11 9.16 -0.03 -6.82
C ILE A 11 8.55 1.03 -5.90
N TYR A 12 8.11 2.17 -6.45
CA TYR A 12 7.50 3.24 -5.67
C TYR A 12 6.16 2.80 -5.04
N PHE A 13 5.26 2.24 -5.84
CA PHE A 13 3.99 1.68 -5.34
C PHE A 13 4.22 0.47 -4.42
N GLY A 14 5.25 -0.34 -4.69
CA GLY A 14 5.71 -1.43 -3.84
C GLY A 14 6.15 -0.97 -2.46
N ALA A 15 7.02 0.04 -2.38
CA ALA A 15 7.49 0.61 -1.13
C ALA A 15 6.34 1.20 -0.32
N ILE A 16 5.43 1.93 -0.97
CA ILE A 16 4.23 2.48 -0.31
C ILE A 16 3.35 1.35 0.25
N ALA A 17 3.14 0.27 -0.50
CA ALA A 17 2.36 -0.88 -0.05
C ALA A 17 2.99 -1.54 1.18
N ILE A 18 4.31 -1.80 1.16
CA ILE A 18 5.03 -2.43 2.27
C ILE A 18 4.99 -1.55 3.52
N VAL A 19 5.28 -0.26 3.39
CA VAL A 19 5.24 0.69 4.52
C VAL A 19 3.83 0.79 5.09
N SER A 20 2.82 0.85 4.23
CA SER A 20 1.41 0.91 4.66
C SER A 20 0.99 -0.37 5.38
N LEU A 21 1.47 -1.52 4.94
CA LEU A 21 1.15 -2.82 5.53
C LEU A 21 1.84 -3.02 6.89
N ALA A 22 3.08 -2.53 7.03
CA ALA A 22 3.79 -2.52 8.30
C ALA A 22 3.07 -1.63 9.34
N PHE A 23 2.65 -0.43 8.93
CA PHE A 23 1.86 0.46 9.80
C PHE A 23 0.49 -0.11 10.14
N LEU A 24 -0.19 -0.73 9.17
CA LEU A 24 -1.44 -1.45 9.42
C LEU A 24 -1.26 -2.51 10.50
N ALA A 25 -0.22 -3.34 10.39
CA ALA A 25 0.05 -4.41 11.35
C ALA A 25 0.29 -3.86 12.76
N LEU A 26 1.09 -2.80 12.89
CA LEU A 26 1.32 -2.12 14.17
C LEU A 26 0.01 -1.58 14.76
N GLN A 27 -0.84 -0.96 13.94
CA GLN A 27 -2.11 -0.40 14.40
C GLN A 27 -3.11 -1.50 14.76
N LEU A 28 -3.10 -2.63 14.05
CA LEU A 28 -3.88 -3.80 14.42
C LEU A 28 -3.46 -4.34 15.78
N THR A 29 -2.15 -4.47 16.03
CA THR A 29 -1.64 -4.93 17.32
C THR A 29 -1.99 -3.97 18.45
N ALA A 30 -1.95 -2.65 18.20
CA ALA A 30 -2.34 -1.65 19.18
C ALA A 30 -3.84 -1.73 19.53
N VAL A 31 -4.72 -1.93 18.53
CA VAL A 31 -6.15 -2.16 18.76
C VAL A 31 -6.37 -3.46 19.54
N MET A 32 -5.71 -4.55 19.15
CA MET A 32 -5.84 -5.85 19.84
C MET A 32 -5.34 -5.81 21.30
N GLN A 33 -4.41 -4.92 21.62
CA GLN A 33 -3.91 -4.72 22.99
C GLN A 33 -4.81 -3.82 23.85
N GLY A 34 -6.01 -3.46 23.37
CA GLY A 34 -7.00 -2.70 24.14
C GLY A 34 -6.89 -1.18 23.98
N SER A 35 -6.25 -0.70 22.92
CA SER A 35 -6.30 0.72 22.55
C SER A 35 -7.65 1.04 21.91
N ASP A 36 -8.69 1.18 22.74
CA ASP A 36 -10.08 1.50 22.37
C ASP A 36 -10.30 2.99 22.04
N GLY A 37 -9.25 3.66 21.56
CA GLY A 37 -9.38 5.02 21.05
C GLY A 37 -10.05 5.01 19.67
N VAL A 38 -11.13 5.78 19.49
CA VAL A 38 -11.80 5.99 18.19
C VAL A 38 -10.79 6.33 17.07
N GLY A 39 -9.72 7.08 17.40
CA GLY A 39 -8.64 7.40 16.48
C GLY A 39 -7.81 6.19 16.01
N SER A 40 -7.66 5.15 16.85
CA SER A 40 -6.94 3.91 16.53
C SER A 40 -7.67 3.12 15.44
N ILE A 41 -9.00 3.00 15.56
CA ILE A 41 -9.86 2.35 14.56
C ILE A 41 -9.84 3.13 13.24
N THR A 42 -9.95 4.46 13.29
CA THR A 42 -9.85 5.30 12.08
C THR A 42 -8.52 5.12 11.36
N LEU A 43 -7.41 5.05 12.11
CA LEU A 43 -6.07 4.80 11.56
C LEU A 43 -5.99 3.43 10.87
N VAL A 44 -6.52 2.37 11.48
CA VAL A 44 -6.57 1.03 10.85
C VAL A 44 -7.30 1.08 9.50
N ILE A 45 -8.43 1.79 9.41
CA ILE A 45 -9.20 1.91 8.17
C ILE A 45 -8.41 2.69 7.10
N LEU A 46 -7.80 3.82 7.46
CA LEU A 46 -6.98 4.60 6.53
C LEU A 46 -5.79 3.78 6.00
N TRP A 47 -5.07 3.10 6.89
CA TRP A 47 -3.93 2.26 6.49
C TRP A 47 -4.37 1.06 5.63
N SER A 48 -5.55 0.49 5.88
CA SER A 48 -6.14 -0.58 5.06
C SER A 48 -6.42 -0.10 3.64
N LEU A 49 -7.05 1.07 3.49
CA LEU A 49 -7.30 1.69 2.19
C LEU A 49 -5.99 1.98 1.47
N MET A 50 -5.00 2.53 2.18
CA MET A 50 -3.71 2.88 1.59
C MET A 50 -2.92 1.63 1.14
N ALA A 51 -2.98 0.54 1.91
CA ALA A 51 -2.42 -0.75 1.51
C ALA A 51 -3.11 -1.32 0.26
N LEU A 52 -4.46 -1.26 0.19
CA LEU A 52 -5.23 -1.66 -1.00
C LEU A 52 -4.84 -0.84 -2.24
N PHE A 53 -4.67 0.47 -2.10
CA PHE A 53 -4.19 1.34 -3.18
C PHE A 53 -2.76 0.97 -3.62
N GLY A 54 -1.87 0.63 -2.69
CA GLY A 54 -0.53 0.13 -2.98
C GLY A 54 -0.56 -1.15 -3.81
N PHE A 55 -1.34 -2.15 -3.39
CA PHE A 55 -1.51 -3.42 -4.11
C PHE A 55 -2.15 -3.23 -5.49
N ALA A 56 -3.20 -2.40 -5.58
CA ALA A 56 -3.84 -2.08 -6.85
C ALA A 56 -2.87 -1.38 -7.82
N GLY A 57 -2.02 -0.48 -7.32
CA GLY A 57 -0.96 0.18 -8.10
C GLY A 57 0.08 -0.80 -8.64
N ILE A 58 0.52 -1.75 -7.80
CA ILE A 58 1.44 -2.82 -8.23
C ILE A 58 0.77 -3.72 -9.28
N GLY A 59 -0.47 -4.17 -9.05
CA GLY A 59 -1.21 -5.03 -9.97
C GLY A 59 -1.48 -4.36 -11.32
N TYR A 60 -1.89 -3.09 -11.31
CA TYR A 60 -2.09 -2.27 -12.51
C TYR A 60 -0.79 -2.09 -13.28
N ALA A 61 0.31 -1.80 -12.57
CA ALA A 61 1.62 -1.76 -13.18
C ALA A 61 1.95 -3.11 -13.80
N VAL A 62 2.02 -4.22 -13.05
CA VAL A 62 2.33 -5.56 -13.61
C VAL A 62 1.48 -5.92 -14.85
N LYS A 63 0.16 -5.66 -14.82
CA LYS A 63 -0.74 -5.89 -15.97
C LYS A 63 -0.36 -5.07 -17.21
N ARG A 64 0.03 -3.80 -17.03
CA ARG A 64 0.46 -2.92 -18.13
C ARG A 64 1.81 -3.35 -18.73
N ARG A 65 2.66 -4.05 -17.98
CA ARG A 65 3.94 -4.60 -18.47
C ARG A 65 3.71 -5.72 -19.46
N ASN A 66 2.80 -6.63 -19.10
CA ASN A 66 2.45 -7.77 -19.95
C ASN A 66 1.85 -7.30 -21.28
N ARG A 67 1.08 -6.21 -21.25
CA ARG A 67 0.45 -5.63 -22.44
C ARG A 67 1.42 -4.88 -23.37
N GLN A 68 2.61 -4.49 -22.90
CA GLN A 68 3.66 -3.91 -23.74
C GLN A 68 4.68 -4.94 -24.24
N ARG A 69 4.59 -6.18 -23.78
CA ARG A 69 5.49 -7.28 -24.14
C ARG A 69 4.85 -8.27 -25.13
N ASN A 70 3.58 -8.06 -25.46
CA ASN A 70 2.79 -8.77 -26.46
C ASN A 70 2.49 -7.81 -27.61
#